data_AF-A0A1G0X1I7-F1
#
_entry.id   AF-A0A1G0X1I7-F1
#
_cell.length_a   1.000
_cell.length_b   1.000
_cell.length_c   1.000
_cell.angle_alpha   90.00
_cell.angle_beta   90.00
_cell.angle_gamma   90.00
#
_symmetry.space_group_name_H-M   'P 1'
#
loop_
_entity.id
_entity.type
_entity.pdbx_description
1 polymer ?
#
loop_
_entity_poly.entity_id
_entity_poly.type
_entity_poly.pdbx_seq_one_letter_code
_entity_poly.pdbx_strand_id
1 'polypeptide(L)'
;MPTPNSQLTIFNPKKTVICYSLDYDGSFAFNTTHQERVDPREKEKVVALTIRENAAFLNSIRRDKCDKQVFFVGSNRQDLIAEAKNAYGNGNGFAFDTIQKIAENYLAAEFNPFLLGTLLECEGQYFVYDDKVPMVYAQMHTAAQQYPNDNIIFRFNDDKDAILQDLEDFFTENPDLIPANVTLEINSYDRRNSPLPVKRASIQGMGKIDNDIYATLVKINQLTAEPADKYVGRYCKFGKPVTSTADEKSPDYIARRKKVCALSLFAHVDVEEVKATDMTNLDGVSKKIPMCSLEDDSL
;
A
#
# COMPACT_ATOMS: atom_id res chain seq x y z
N MET A 1 -11.42 -31.74 50.29
CA MET A 1 -10.48 -31.12 49.34
C MET A 1 -11.26 -30.08 48.54
N PRO A 2 -10.72 -28.89 48.24
CA PRO A 2 -11.35 -27.99 47.28
C PRO A 2 -11.24 -28.55 45.86
N THR A 3 -12.28 -28.39 45.04
CA THR A 3 -12.25 -28.72 43.62
C THR A 3 -11.40 -27.70 42.83
N PRO A 4 -10.73 -28.09 41.73
CA PRO A 4 -10.02 -27.14 40.88
C PRO A 4 -10.97 -26.06 40.32
N ASN A 5 -10.55 -24.80 40.35
CA ASN A 5 -11.26 -23.73 39.66
C ASN A 5 -11.23 -24.01 38.15
N SER A 6 -12.40 -24.23 37.55
CA SER A 6 -12.57 -24.12 36.12
C SER A 6 -12.27 -22.68 35.71
N GLN A 7 -11.12 -22.45 35.08
CA GLN A 7 -10.81 -21.13 34.52
C GLN A 7 -11.86 -20.81 33.44
N LEU A 8 -12.67 -19.79 33.69
CA LEU A 8 -13.55 -19.21 32.68
C LEU A 8 -12.67 -18.60 31.60
N THR A 9 -12.53 -19.30 30.47
CA THR A 9 -11.97 -18.73 29.26
C THR A 9 -12.89 -17.62 28.78
N ILE A 10 -12.52 -16.37 29.07
CA ILE A 10 -13.22 -15.19 28.58
C ILE A 10 -13.04 -15.16 27.06
N PHE A 11 -14.06 -15.64 26.35
CA PHE A 11 -14.17 -15.46 24.90
C PHE A 11 -14.39 -13.98 24.62
N ASN A 12 -13.29 -13.24 24.45
CA ASN A 12 -13.35 -11.99 23.70
C ASN A 12 -13.74 -12.35 22.26
N PRO A 13 -14.87 -11.82 21.73
CA PRO A 13 -15.17 -11.98 20.32
C PRO A 13 -14.09 -11.28 19.50
N LYS A 14 -13.70 -11.88 18.37
CA LYS A 14 -12.86 -11.20 17.39
C LYS A 14 -13.54 -9.92 16.93
N LYS A 15 -12.83 -8.81 16.95
CA LYS A 15 -13.34 -7.54 16.41
C LYS A 15 -13.33 -7.57 14.88
N THR A 16 -14.05 -6.63 14.28
CA THR A 16 -14.01 -6.36 12.85
C THR A 16 -13.31 -5.02 12.62
N VAL A 17 -12.14 -5.06 11.98
CA VAL A 17 -11.40 -3.89 11.50
C VAL A 17 -11.67 -3.73 10.01
N ILE A 18 -11.99 -2.52 9.55
CA ILE A 18 -12.10 -2.23 8.11
C ILE A 18 -10.97 -1.29 7.71
N CYS A 19 -10.11 -1.76 6.81
CA CYS A 19 -9.01 -0.99 6.24
C CYS A 19 -9.45 -0.43 4.88
N TYR A 20 -9.18 0.85 4.63
CA TYR A 20 -9.46 1.55 3.37
C TYR A 20 -8.15 1.99 2.74
N SER A 21 -7.72 1.29 1.69
CA SER A 21 -6.65 1.74 0.81
C SER A 21 -7.26 2.47 -0.39
N LEU A 22 -6.91 3.74 -0.56
CA LEU A 22 -7.54 4.65 -1.52
C LEU A 22 -6.53 5.16 -2.56
N ASP A 23 -6.74 4.85 -3.84
CA ASP A 23 -6.14 5.64 -4.91
C ASP A 23 -6.76 7.05 -4.97
N TYR A 24 -6.03 8.00 -5.54
CA TYR A 24 -6.31 9.43 -5.44
C TYR A 24 -6.59 10.08 -6.81
N ASP A 25 -5.84 9.73 -7.86
CA ASP A 25 -5.84 10.46 -9.15
C ASP A 25 -6.68 9.74 -10.20
N GLY A 26 -7.98 10.07 -10.18
CA GLY A 26 -9.05 9.43 -10.93
C GLY A 26 -10.13 8.86 -10.00
N SER A 27 -9.73 8.47 -8.78
CA SER A 27 -10.56 7.92 -7.71
C SER A 27 -10.89 8.99 -6.64
N PHE A 28 -10.32 8.92 -5.43
CA PHE A 28 -10.78 9.67 -4.26
C PHE A 28 -10.68 11.21 -4.39
N ALA A 29 -9.74 11.74 -5.17
CA ALA A 29 -9.60 13.18 -5.41
C ALA A 29 -10.17 13.62 -6.77
N PHE A 30 -10.98 12.79 -7.42
CA PHE A 30 -11.70 13.16 -8.62
C PHE A 30 -12.75 14.23 -8.31
N ASN A 31 -12.80 15.29 -9.13
CA ASN A 31 -13.82 16.33 -9.05
C ASN A 31 -14.81 16.18 -10.21
N THR A 32 -16.08 15.89 -9.90
CA THR A 32 -17.13 15.66 -10.90
C THR A 32 -17.48 16.90 -11.73
N THR A 33 -17.11 18.09 -11.28
CA THR A 33 -17.30 19.35 -12.04
C THR A 33 -16.20 19.60 -13.08
N HIS A 34 -15.04 18.93 -12.97
CA HIS A 34 -13.81 19.05 -13.78
C HIS A 34 -13.17 20.46 -13.88
N GLN A 35 -13.86 21.53 -13.45
CA GLN A 35 -13.44 22.92 -13.62
C GLN A 35 -12.75 23.50 -12.37
N GLU A 36 -13.17 23.07 -11.18
CA GLU A 36 -12.60 23.54 -9.91
C GLU A 36 -11.31 22.77 -9.59
N ARG A 37 -10.20 23.22 -10.21
CA ARG A 37 -8.83 22.94 -9.75
C ARG A 37 -8.54 23.78 -8.51
N VAL A 38 -7.86 23.19 -7.53
CA VAL A 38 -7.40 23.84 -6.30
C VAL A 38 -5.87 23.95 -6.30
N ASP A 39 -5.33 24.96 -5.60
CA ASP A 39 -3.90 24.99 -5.30
C ASP A 39 -3.63 23.93 -4.22
N PRO A 40 -2.70 22.97 -4.41
CA PRO A 40 -2.37 21.96 -3.40
C PRO A 40 -1.91 22.53 -2.05
N ARG A 41 -1.53 23.82 -2.01
CA ARG A 41 -1.15 24.55 -0.80
C ARG A 41 -2.36 25.06 0.01
N GLU A 42 -3.53 25.21 -0.61
CA GLU A 42 -4.80 25.49 0.07
C GLU A 42 -5.37 24.21 0.71
N LYS A 43 -4.60 23.57 1.60
CA LYS A 43 -4.87 22.21 2.12
C LYS A 43 -6.29 22.03 2.67
N GLU A 44 -6.82 23.04 3.36
CA GLU A 44 -8.14 22.99 4.00
C GLU A 44 -9.27 23.07 2.96
N LYS A 45 -9.02 23.77 1.85
CA LYS A 45 -9.92 23.84 0.67
C LYS A 45 -9.88 22.55 -0.14
N VAL A 46 -8.70 21.94 -0.30
CA VAL A 46 -8.56 20.57 -0.84
C VAL A 46 -9.44 19.62 -0.04
N VAL A 47 -9.25 19.56 1.29
CA VAL A 47 -9.99 18.64 2.17
C VAL A 47 -11.49 18.91 2.13
N ALA A 48 -11.93 20.17 2.19
CA ALA A 48 -13.34 20.53 2.07
C ALA A 48 -13.95 20.13 0.71
N LEU A 49 -13.21 20.32 -0.39
CA LEU A 49 -13.61 19.87 -1.73
C LEU A 49 -13.72 18.34 -1.80
N THR A 50 -12.70 17.61 -1.36
CA THR A 50 -12.70 16.14 -1.33
C THR A 50 -13.86 15.61 -0.47
N ILE A 51 -14.15 16.22 0.68
CA ILE A 51 -15.31 15.86 1.52
C ILE A 51 -16.63 16.11 0.78
N ARG A 52 -16.80 17.28 0.13
CA ARG A 52 -18.00 17.62 -0.65
C ARG A 52 -18.26 16.59 -1.77
N GLU A 53 -17.22 16.29 -2.54
CA GLU A 53 -17.26 15.37 -3.67
C GLU A 53 -17.53 13.91 -3.25
N ASN A 54 -16.89 13.45 -2.16
CA ASN A 54 -17.00 12.06 -1.68
C ASN A 54 -18.11 11.86 -0.63
N ALA A 55 -18.99 12.85 -0.43
CA ALA A 55 -19.97 12.86 0.68
C ALA A 55 -20.87 11.60 0.75
N ALA A 56 -21.20 10.98 -0.39
CA ALA A 56 -21.98 9.74 -0.40
C ALA A 56 -21.18 8.55 0.19
N PHE A 57 -19.92 8.40 -0.22
CA PHE A 57 -19.00 7.35 0.21
C PHE A 57 -18.53 7.55 1.65
N LEU A 58 -18.15 8.77 2.04
CA LEU A 58 -17.78 9.08 3.42
C LEU A 58 -18.95 8.82 4.39
N ASN A 59 -20.20 9.00 3.94
CA ASN A 59 -21.38 8.65 4.73
C ASN A 59 -21.76 7.16 4.64
N SER A 60 -21.29 6.35 3.68
CA SER A 60 -21.40 4.89 3.76
C SER A 60 -20.39 4.30 4.73
N ILE A 61 -19.16 4.81 4.73
CA ILE A 61 -18.11 4.43 5.69
C ILE A 61 -18.61 4.61 7.14
N ARG A 62 -19.27 5.74 7.45
CA ARG A 62 -19.90 5.99 8.77
C ARG A 62 -21.04 5.02 9.15
N ARG A 63 -21.49 4.15 8.23
CA ARG A 63 -22.56 3.16 8.45
C ARG A 63 -22.06 1.72 8.42
N ASP A 64 -20.79 1.48 8.11
CA ASP A 64 -20.19 0.15 8.19
C ASP A 64 -20.17 -0.36 9.64
N LYS A 65 -20.41 -1.67 9.80
CA LYS A 65 -20.47 -2.32 11.10
C LYS A 65 -19.11 -2.91 11.46
N CYS A 66 -18.30 -2.13 12.17
CA CYS A 66 -16.94 -2.47 12.56
C CYS A 66 -16.57 -1.84 13.91
N ASP A 67 -15.64 -2.45 14.62
CA ASP A 67 -15.06 -1.93 15.87
C ASP A 67 -14.00 -0.84 15.62
N LYS A 68 -13.37 -0.86 14.44
CA LYS A 68 -12.34 0.10 14.05
C LYS A 68 -12.30 0.29 12.53
N GLN A 69 -11.93 1.51 12.11
CA GLN A 69 -11.64 1.88 10.73
C GLN A 69 -10.21 2.41 10.63
N VAL A 70 -9.48 1.99 9.59
CA VAL A 70 -8.08 2.34 9.34
C VAL A 70 -7.91 2.79 7.89
N PHE A 71 -7.18 3.86 7.63
CA PHE A 71 -6.97 4.41 6.30
C PHE A 71 -5.50 4.32 5.86
N PHE A 72 -5.29 3.96 4.61
CA PHE A 72 -3.99 3.84 3.95
C PHE A 72 -3.98 4.65 2.64
N VAL A 73 -2.80 5.15 2.24
CA VAL A 73 -2.61 5.74 0.92
C VAL A 73 -2.46 4.62 -0.11
N GLY A 74 -3.49 4.42 -0.93
CA GLY A 74 -3.52 3.42 -2.01
C GLY A 74 -3.07 3.96 -3.37
N SER A 75 -2.44 5.14 -3.40
CA SER A 75 -1.97 5.81 -4.62
C SER A 75 -0.48 5.59 -4.90
N ASN A 76 -0.06 5.65 -6.15
CA ASN A 76 1.36 5.51 -6.55
C ASN A 76 2.20 6.76 -6.18
N ARG A 77 1.59 7.77 -5.55
CA ARG A 77 2.22 8.93 -4.91
C ARG A 77 2.98 8.52 -3.63
N GLN A 78 4.00 7.67 -3.79
CA GLN A 78 4.73 7.02 -2.70
C GLN A 78 5.98 7.79 -2.24
N ASP A 79 6.36 8.86 -2.95
CA ASP A 79 7.48 9.75 -2.64
C ASP A 79 7.09 11.23 -2.84
N LEU A 80 7.87 12.15 -2.25
CA LEU A 80 7.60 13.59 -2.26
C LEU A 80 7.62 14.22 -3.67
N ILE A 81 8.39 13.68 -4.61
CA ILE A 81 8.51 14.19 -5.99
C ILE A 81 7.31 13.72 -6.81
N ALA A 82 6.92 12.45 -6.72
CA ALA A 82 5.71 11.94 -7.38
C ALA A 82 4.44 12.59 -6.82
N GLU A 83 4.33 12.71 -5.50
CA GLU A 83 3.23 13.39 -4.81
C GLU A 83 3.10 14.85 -5.27
N ALA A 84 4.18 15.65 -5.18
CA ALA A 84 4.15 17.06 -5.60
C ALA A 84 3.88 17.22 -7.11
N LYS A 85 4.50 16.39 -7.97
CA LYS A 85 4.29 16.41 -9.43
C LYS A 85 2.82 16.18 -9.78
N ASN A 86 2.19 15.16 -9.19
CA ASN A 86 0.79 14.85 -9.48
C ASN A 86 -0.15 15.90 -8.87
N ALA A 87 0.09 16.36 -7.64
CA ALA A 87 -0.74 17.38 -7.00
C ALA A 87 -0.80 18.68 -7.81
N TYR A 88 0.35 19.28 -8.13
CA TYR A 88 0.39 20.51 -8.95
C TYR A 88 -0.06 20.26 -10.40
N GLY A 89 0.28 19.09 -10.97
CA GLY A 89 -0.10 18.72 -12.34
C GLY A 89 -1.62 18.64 -12.53
N ASN A 90 -2.31 17.96 -11.62
CA ASN A 90 -3.75 17.70 -11.70
C ASN A 90 -4.59 18.82 -11.06
N GLY A 91 -4.04 19.57 -10.09
CA GLY A 91 -4.81 20.56 -9.32
C GLY A 91 -5.77 19.92 -8.31
N ASN A 92 -5.41 18.72 -7.84
CA ASN A 92 -5.91 18.09 -6.62
C ASN A 92 -4.76 18.08 -5.60
N GLY A 93 -5.04 17.89 -4.30
CA GLY A 93 -4.03 18.12 -3.27
C GLY A 93 -2.98 17.01 -3.11
N PHE A 94 -2.31 17.03 -1.97
CA PHE A 94 -1.39 15.98 -1.54
C PHE A 94 -2.20 14.80 -1.02
N ALA A 95 -2.02 13.59 -1.57
CA ALA A 95 -2.81 12.42 -1.24
C ALA A 95 -2.66 12.04 0.24
N PHE A 96 -1.42 12.02 0.75
CA PHE A 96 -1.14 11.73 2.16
C PHE A 96 -1.86 12.71 3.11
N ASP A 97 -1.62 14.02 2.97
CA ASP A 97 -2.23 15.07 3.82
C ASP A 97 -3.76 15.06 3.76
N THR A 98 -4.33 14.80 2.57
CA THR A 98 -5.79 14.79 2.37
C THR A 98 -6.44 13.55 2.99
N ILE A 99 -5.89 12.36 2.75
CA ILE A 99 -6.44 11.10 3.28
C ILE A 99 -6.28 11.08 4.81
N GLN A 100 -5.12 11.48 5.33
CA GLN A 100 -4.89 11.61 6.77
C GLN A 100 -5.93 12.54 7.41
N LYS A 101 -6.07 13.77 6.91
CA LYS A 101 -7.00 14.75 7.50
C LYS A 101 -8.45 14.30 7.46
N ILE A 102 -8.87 13.57 6.42
CA ILE A 102 -10.24 13.06 6.31
C ILE A 102 -10.47 11.87 7.26
N ALA A 103 -9.49 10.95 7.37
CA ALA A 103 -9.56 9.85 8.32
C ALA A 103 -9.64 10.37 9.78
N GLU A 104 -8.64 11.14 10.20
CA GLU A 104 -8.50 11.61 11.58
C GLU A 104 -9.58 12.64 11.95
N ASN A 105 -9.70 13.74 11.19
CA ASN A 105 -10.48 14.91 11.62
C ASN A 105 -11.95 14.90 11.13
N TYR A 106 -12.28 14.15 10.09
CA TYR A 106 -13.65 14.08 9.55
C TYR A 106 -14.36 12.76 9.86
N LEU A 107 -13.65 11.64 9.88
CA LEU A 107 -14.23 10.32 10.19
C LEU A 107 -13.97 9.84 11.63
N ALA A 108 -13.04 10.45 12.36
CA ALA A 108 -12.53 9.94 13.65
C ALA A 108 -12.01 8.48 13.54
N ALA A 109 -11.47 8.15 12.37
CA ALA A 109 -10.85 6.87 12.05
C ALA A 109 -9.33 6.95 12.25
N GLU A 110 -8.68 5.78 12.29
CA GLU A 110 -7.22 5.71 12.35
C GLU A 110 -6.62 5.94 10.96
N PHE A 111 -5.50 6.66 10.88
CA PHE A 111 -4.68 6.75 9.67
C PHE A 111 -3.38 5.97 9.90
N ASN A 112 -3.08 5.03 9.01
CA ASN A 112 -1.82 4.31 9.02
C ASN A 112 -0.88 4.96 7.99
N PRO A 113 0.26 5.53 8.41
CA PRO A 113 1.15 6.31 7.54
C PRO A 113 2.03 5.44 6.63
N PHE A 114 1.76 4.14 6.49
CA PHE A 114 2.54 3.24 5.65
C PHE A 114 2.59 3.70 4.18
N LEU A 115 3.79 3.96 3.71
CA LEU A 115 4.14 4.09 2.31
C LEU A 115 5.18 3.02 1.94
N LEU A 116 4.93 2.31 0.85
CA LEU A 116 5.85 1.35 0.24
C LEU A 116 7.17 2.03 -0.15
N GLY A 117 7.10 3.29 -0.59
CA GLY A 117 8.28 4.12 -0.86
C GLY A 117 9.18 4.25 0.37
N THR A 118 8.62 4.68 1.50
CA THR A 118 9.36 4.85 2.76
C THR A 118 9.95 3.54 3.29
N LEU A 119 9.24 2.40 3.14
CA LEU A 119 9.75 1.10 3.56
C LEU A 119 11.07 0.72 2.85
N LEU A 120 11.19 1.06 1.56
CA LEU A 120 12.29 0.62 0.69
C LEU A 120 13.39 1.69 0.55
N GLU A 121 13.07 2.99 0.67
CA GLU A 121 14.07 4.07 0.75
C GLU A 121 15.00 3.92 1.97
N CYS A 122 14.50 3.37 3.09
CA CYS A 122 15.27 3.13 4.32
C CYS A 122 16.52 2.25 4.12
N GLU A 123 16.56 1.41 3.08
CA GLU A 123 17.69 0.52 2.78
C GLU A 123 18.38 0.80 1.43
N GLY A 124 18.08 1.96 0.81
CA GLY A 124 18.84 2.46 -0.34
C GLY A 124 18.58 1.73 -1.67
N GLN A 125 17.52 0.93 -1.77
CA GLN A 125 17.06 0.36 -3.03
C GLN A 125 15.98 1.25 -3.66
N TYR A 126 16.18 1.64 -4.93
CA TYR A 126 15.23 2.44 -5.69
C TYR A 126 14.37 1.54 -6.59
N PHE A 127 13.04 1.66 -6.44
CA PHE A 127 12.02 0.89 -7.17
C PHE A 127 11.12 1.85 -7.98
N VAL A 128 10.43 1.32 -9.00
CA VAL A 128 9.38 2.04 -9.75
C VAL A 128 8.02 1.43 -9.44
N TYR A 129 7.23 2.12 -8.60
CA TYR A 129 5.93 1.64 -8.13
C TYR A 129 4.79 1.89 -9.13
N ASP A 130 4.91 1.36 -10.35
CA ASP A 130 3.83 1.35 -11.37
C ASP A 130 2.93 0.09 -11.28
N ASP A 131 2.97 -0.60 -10.14
CA ASP A 131 2.13 -1.75 -9.79
C ASP A 131 1.58 -1.58 -8.37
N LYS A 132 0.32 -1.98 -8.15
CA LYS A 132 -0.35 -1.97 -6.84
C LYS A 132 -0.10 -3.24 -6.04
N VAL A 133 0.18 -4.38 -6.68
CA VAL A 133 0.29 -5.69 -6.02
C VAL A 133 1.23 -5.65 -4.79
N PRO A 134 2.46 -5.10 -4.88
CA PRO A 134 3.37 -5.07 -3.72
C PRO A 134 2.88 -4.15 -2.59
N MET A 135 2.17 -3.07 -2.93
CA MET A 135 1.63 -2.11 -1.96
C MET A 135 0.40 -2.68 -1.24
N VAL A 136 -0.53 -3.29 -1.97
CA VAL A 136 -1.74 -3.93 -1.39
C VAL A 136 -1.32 -5.11 -0.52
N TYR A 137 -0.36 -5.93 -0.98
CA TYR A 137 0.27 -6.97 -0.18
C TYR A 137 0.83 -6.41 1.15
N ALA A 138 1.73 -5.42 1.07
CA ALA A 138 2.38 -4.86 2.25
C ALA A 138 1.35 -4.25 3.24
N GLN A 139 0.38 -3.50 2.75
CA GLN A 139 -0.66 -2.88 3.60
C GLN A 139 -1.57 -3.92 4.28
N MET A 140 -1.90 -5.03 3.61
CA MET A 140 -2.64 -6.14 4.24
C MET A 140 -1.84 -6.80 5.36
N HIS A 141 -0.53 -7.02 5.16
CA HIS A 141 0.34 -7.58 6.21
C HIS A 141 0.59 -6.59 7.34
N THR A 142 0.79 -5.30 7.07
CA THR A 142 0.87 -4.26 8.12
C THR A 142 -0.40 -4.22 8.97
N ALA A 143 -1.59 -4.29 8.35
CA ALA A 143 -2.85 -4.37 9.08
C ALA A 143 -2.96 -5.67 9.91
N ALA A 144 -2.52 -6.81 9.37
CA ALA A 144 -2.57 -8.08 10.09
C ALA A 144 -1.56 -8.16 11.24
N GLN A 145 -0.35 -7.62 11.09
CA GLN A 145 0.61 -7.43 12.19
C GLN A 145 0.03 -6.57 13.31
N GLN A 146 -0.72 -5.52 12.95
CA GLN A 146 -1.33 -4.58 13.91
C GLN A 146 -2.55 -5.17 14.63
N TYR A 147 -3.34 -6.02 13.96
CA TYR A 147 -4.57 -6.62 14.51
C TYR A 147 -4.61 -8.16 14.32
N PRO A 148 -3.62 -8.93 14.82
CA PRO A 148 -3.39 -10.34 14.43
C PRO A 148 -4.47 -11.31 14.90
N ASN A 149 -5.27 -10.92 15.90
CA ASN A 149 -6.36 -11.74 16.43
C ASN A 149 -7.73 -11.37 15.84
N ASP A 150 -7.89 -10.17 15.28
CA ASP A 150 -9.17 -9.65 14.80
C ASP A 150 -9.41 -10.02 13.32
N ASN A 151 -10.65 -9.86 12.86
CA ASN A 151 -11.02 -10.04 11.46
C ASN A 151 -10.85 -8.71 10.73
N ILE A 152 -10.17 -8.73 9.59
CA ILE A 152 -9.83 -7.53 8.81
C ILE A 152 -10.54 -7.60 7.45
N ILE A 153 -11.30 -6.57 7.11
CA ILE A 153 -11.83 -6.37 5.76
C ILE A 153 -10.97 -5.29 5.10
N PHE A 154 -10.11 -5.67 4.17
CA PHE A 154 -9.20 -4.76 3.49
C PHE A 154 -9.80 -4.33 2.15
N ARG A 155 -10.29 -3.09 2.07
CA ARG A 155 -10.91 -2.50 0.87
C ARG A 155 -9.86 -1.73 0.07
N PHE A 156 -9.50 -2.22 -1.10
CA PHE A 156 -8.73 -1.45 -2.09
C PHE A 156 -9.67 -0.78 -3.10
N ASN A 157 -9.44 0.50 -3.42
CA ASN A 157 -10.36 1.34 -4.19
C ASN A 157 -9.59 2.20 -5.23
N ASP A 158 -9.78 1.92 -6.52
CA ASP A 158 -9.11 2.58 -7.66
C ASP A 158 -10.11 2.83 -8.80
N ASP A 159 -9.83 3.75 -9.74
CA ASP A 159 -10.69 4.01 -10.91
C ASP A 159 -10.28 3.21 -12.16
N LYS A 160 -9.11 2.56 -12.15
CA LYS A 160 -8.51 1.91 -13.32
C LYS A 160 -8.83 0.41 -13.34
N ASP A 161 -9.81 0.05 -14.15
CA ASP A 161 -10.26 -1.34 -14.33
C ASP A 161 -9.15 -2.37 -14.64
N ALA A 162 -8.09 -1.96 -15.36
CA ALA A 162 -6.92 -2.82 -15.61
C ALA A 162 -6.12 -3.13 -14.33
N ILE A 163 -5.93 -2.14 -13.46
CA ILE A 163 -5.27 -2.32 -12.15
C ILE A 163 -6.11 -3.22 -11.24
N LEU A 164 -7.42 -2.99 -11.23
CA LEU A 164 -8.35 -3.80 -10.45
C LEU A 164 -8.37 -5.26 -10.93
N GLN A 165 -8.34 -5.50 -12.24
CA GLN A 165 -8.27 -6.84 -12.80
C GLN A 165 -6.92 -7.52 -12.54
N ASP A 166 -5.79 -6.82 -12.67
CA ASP A 166 -4.48 -7.40 -12.37
C ASP A 166 -4.34 -7.79 -10.88
N LEU A 167 -4.91 -7.00 -9.96
CA LEU A 167 -5.03 -7.36 -8.53
C LEU A 167 -5.99 -8.53 -8.29
N GLU A 168 -7.12 -8.55 -8.99
CA GLU A 168 -8.19 -9.56 -8.87
C GLU A 168 -7.71 -10.93 -9.37
N ASP A 169 -7.07 -10.98 -10.54
CA ASP A 169 -6.40 -12.17 -11.08
C ASP A 169 -5.34 -12.68 -10.08
N PHE A 170 -4.38 -11.82 -9.71
CA PHE A 170 -3.21 -12.20 -8.92
C PHE A 170 -3.58 -12.74 -7.53
N PHE A 171 -4.45 -12.05 -6.79
CA PHE A 171 -4.81 -12.50 -5.44
C PHE A 171 -5.84 -13.64 -5.42
N THR A 172 -6.58 -13.87 -6.52
CA THR A 172 -7.45 -15.05 -6.66
C THR A 172 -6.62 -16.30 -6.96
N GLU A 173 -5.53 -16.16 -7.73
CA GLU A 173 -4.57 -17.24 -7.97
C GLU A 173 -3.66 -17.52 -6.76
N ASN A 174 -3.35 -16.50 -5.94
CA ASN A 174 -2.41 -16.59 -4.80
C ASN A 174 -3.05 -16.15 -3.45
N PRO A 175 -4.15 -16.78 -2.99
CA PRO A 175 -4.87 -16.39 -1.77
C PRO A 175 -4.11 -16.69 -0.47
N ASP A 176 -3.04 -17.47 -0.53
CA ASP A 176 -2.08 -17.71 0.54
C ASP A 176 -1.12 -16.52 0.79
N LEU A 177 -1.09 -15.52 -0.10
CA LEU A 177 -0.44 -14.22 0.18
C LEU A 177 -1.26 -13.32 1.10
N ILE A 178 -2.58 -13.51 1.18
CA ILE A 178 -3.44 -12.71 2.04
C ILE A 178 -3.48 -13.40 3.40
N PRO A 179 -3.19 -12.72 4.52
CA PRO A 179 -3.28 -13.30 5.86
C PRO A 179 -4.62 -13.97 6.11
N ALA A 180 -4.64 -15.11 6.81
CA ALA A 180 -5.86 -15.87 7.08
C ALA A 180 -6.92 -15.12 7.93
N ASN A 181 -6.58 -13.98 8.53
CA ASN A 181 -7.51 -13.08 9.21
C ASN A 181 -7.97 -11.87 8.36
N VAL A 182 -7.54 -11.79 7.09
CA VAL A 182 -7.88 -10.72 6.13
C VAL A 182 -8.79 -11.25 5.03
N THR A 183 -9.84 -10.50 4.71
CA THR A 183 -10.59 -10.59 3.45
C THR A 183 -10.27 -9.36 2.60
N LEU A 184 -9.75 -9.54 1.39
CA LEU A 184 -9.51 -8.48 0.42
C LEU A 184 -10.78 -8.19 -0.39
N GLU A 185 -11.31 -6.97 -0.30
CA GLU A 185 -12.37 -6.45 -1.16
C GLU A 185 -11.76 -5.51 -2.21
N ILE A 186 -11.92 -5.86 -3.50
CA ILE A 186 -11.43 -5.05 -4.62
C ILE A 186 -12.61 -4.27 -5.19
N ASN A 187 -12.55 -2.94 -5.11
CA ASN A 187 -13.64 -2.05 -5.49
C ASN A 187 -13.24 -1.11 -6.64
N SER A 188 -14.09 -1.01 -7.66
CA SER A 188 -14.01 0.10 -8.62
C SER A 188 -14.59 1.36 -7.98
N TYR A 189 -13.82 2.44 -7.93
CA TYR A 189 -14.30 3.75 -7.46
C TYR A 189 -14.09 4.85 -8.50
N ASP A 190 -14.69 4.66 -9.66
CA ASP A 190 -14.86 5.72 -10.65
C ASP A 190 -16.08 6.60 -10.34
N ARG A 191 -15.83 7.81 -9.83
CA ARG A 191 -16.86 8.84 -9.56
C ARG A 191 -17.59 9.36 -10.81
N ARG A 192 -17.11 9.07 -12.03
CA ARG A 192 -17.83 9.32 -13.30
C ARG A 192 -19.03 8.39 -13.45
N ASN A 193 -18.95 7.18 -12.89
CA ASN A 193 -19.93 6.10 -13.08
C ASN A 193 -20.77 5.85 -11.82
N SER A 194 -20.21 6.02 -10.62
CA SER A 194 -20.92 5.76 -9.34
C SER A 194 -20.48 6.70 -8.22
N PRO A 195 -21.40 7.22 -7.38
CA PRO A 195 -21.06 8.00 -6.19
C PRO A 195 -20.47 7.16 -5.04
N LEU A 196 -20.52 5.83 -5.15
CA LEU A 196 -20.03 4.85 -4.17
C LEU A 196 -19.09 3.83 -4.84
N PRO A 197 -18.08 3.28 -4.16
CA PRO A 197 -17.30 2.15 -4.68
C PRO A 197 -18.20 0.95 -4.97
N VAL A 198 -17.93 0.27 -6.09
CA VAL A 198 -18.63 -0.95 -6.51
C VAL A 198 -17.68 -2.12 -6.35
N LYS A 199 -18.00 -3.06 -5.45
CA LYS A 199 -17.17 -4.26 -5.23
C LYS A 199 -17.19 -5.17 -6.46
N ARG A 200 -16.00 -5.50 -6.96
CA ARG A 200 -15.75 -6.49 -8.01
C ARG A 200 -15.56 -7.87 -7.39
N ALA A 201 -14.55 -7.99 -6.53
CA ALA A 201 -14.11 -9.24 -5.94
C ALA A 201 -14.02 -9.18 -4.41
N SER A 202 -14.04 -10.36 -3.78
CA SER A 202 -14.03 -10.55 -2.34
C SER A 202 -13.25 -11.83 -2.03
N ILE A 203 -11.95 -11.70 -1.76
CA ILE A 203 -10.99 -12.81 -1.68
C ILE A 203 -10.64 -13.06 -0.22
N GLN A 204 -10.90 -14.27 0.27
CA GLN A 204 -10.54 -14.66 1.64
C GLN A 204 -9.10 -15.18 1.68
N GLY A 205 -8.28 -14.62 2.56
CA GLY A 205 -6.92 -15.08 2.75
C GLY A 205 -6.81 -16.43 3.44
N MET A 206 -5.73 -17.15 3.12
CA MET A 206 -5.32 -18.41 3.74
C MET A 206 -3.88 -18.38 4.30
N GLY A 207 -3.19 -17.26 4.13
CA GLY A 207 -1.77 -17.09 4.46
C GLY A 207 -1.45 -16.97 5.94
N LYS A 208 -0.16 -17.10 6.24
CA LYS A 208 0.41 -16.60 7.51
C LYS A 208 0.57 -15.08 7.43
N ILE A 209 0.64 -14.41 8.57
CA ILE A 209 1.09 -13.02 8.65
C ILE A 209 2.59 -13.01 8.37
N ASP A 210 3.03 -12.26 7.38
CA ASP A 210 4.45 -11.97 7.17
C ASP A 210 4.92 -10.98 8.25
N ASN A 211 6.08 -11.27 8.84
CA ASN A 211 6.70 -10.46 9.89
C ASN A 211 7.94 -9.71 9.36
N ASP A 212 8.37 -9.98 8.12
CA ASP A 212 9.47 -9.32 7.43
C ASP A 212 9.06 -8.96 5.98
N ILE A 213 8.03 -8.13 5.91
CA ILE A 213 7.42 -7.62 4.66
C ILE A 213 8.51 -7.02 3.74
N TYR A 214 9.51 -6.35 4.32
CA TYR A 214 10.62 -5.77 3.57
C TYR A 214 11.48 -6.85 2.89
N ALA A 215 11.96 -7.87 3.61
CA ALA A 215 12.77 -8.92 2.99
C ALA A 215 11.99 -9.72 1.94
N THR A 216 10.67 -9.88 2.09
CA THR A 216 9.81 -10.45 1.07
C THR A 216 9.75 -9.56 -0.18
N LEU A 217 9.53 -8.25 -0.04
CA LEU A 217 9.51 -7.30 -1.16
C LEU A 217 10.85 -7.19 -1.90
N VAL A 218 11.99 -7.29 -1.20
CA VAL A 218 13.32 -7.32 -1.82
C VAL A 218 13.51 -8.59 -2.66
N LYS A 219 13.09 -9.76 -2.16
CA LYS A 219 13.14 -11.02 -2.94
C LYS A 219 12.29 -10.91 -4.20
N ILE A 220 11.08 -10.34 -4.08
CA ILE A 220 10.20 -10.07 -5.23
C ILE A 220 10.94 -9.22 -6.27
N ASN A 221 11.57 -8.10 -5.85
CA ASN A 221 12.32 -7.23 -6.76
C ASN A 221 13.49 -7.96 -7.44
N GLN A 222 14.28 -8.72 -6.68
CA GLN A 222 15.44 -9.45 -7.19
C GLN A 222 15.06 -10.56 -8.19
N LEU A 223 13.84 -11.09 -8.10
CA LEU A 223 13.33 -12.14 -8.99
C LEU A 223 12.48 -11.59 -10.15
N THR A 224 12.05 -10.32 -10.11
CA THR A 224 11.40 -9.62 -11.22
C THR A 224 12.35 -8.73 -12.03
N ALA A 225 13.54 -8.42 -11.49
CA ALA A 225 14.60 -7.69 -12.18
C ALA A 225 15.27 -8.53 -13.28
N GLU A 226 14.94 -8.22 -14.54
CA GLU A 226 15.80 -8.56 -15.68
C GLU A 226 17.23 -8.00 -15.47
N PRO A 227 18.27 -8.60 -16.10
CA PRO A 227 19.64 -8.10 -16.00
C PRO A 227 19.73 -6.60 -16.31
N ALA A 228 20.55 -5.90 -15.51
CA ALA A 228 20.47 -4.44 -15.31
C ALA A 228 20.66 -3.59 -16.58
N ASP A 229 21.21 -4.19 -17.64
CA ASP A 229 21.43 -3.73 -19.01
C ASP A 229 20.32 -2.82 -19.59
N LYS A 230 19.06 -2.99 -19.15
CA LYS A 230 17.89 -2.23 -19.64
C LYS A 230 17.28 -1.20 -18.68
N TYR A 231 17.58 -1.25 -17.38
CA TYR A 231 16.80 -0.52 -16.37
C TYR A 231 17.61 0.35 -15.39
N VAL A 232 18.88 0.64 -15.69
CA VAL A 232 19.62 1.76 -15.04
C VAL A 232 19.03 3.10 -15.55
N GLY A 233 17.88 3.49 -15.00
CA GLY A 233 16.92 4.34 -15.73
C GLY A 233 16.10 5.34 -14.90
N ARG A 234 16.76 6.18 -14.09
CA ARG A 234 16.20 7.35 -13.34
C ARG A 234 15.36 6.92 -12.11
N TYR A 235 15.38 7.60 -10.96
CA TYR A 235 16.00 8.86 -10.50
C TYR A 235 16.49 8.73 -9.05
N CYS A 236 17.47 9.53 -8.60
CA CYS A 236 17.27 10.49 -7.50
C CYS A 236 18.48 11.45 -7.32
N LYS A 237 18.20 12.68 -6.87
CA LYS A 237 19.07 13.80 -6.39
C LYS A 237 19.18 15.05 -7.28
N PHE A 238 19.48 16.16 -6.58
CA PHE A 238 19.46 17.55 -7.03
C PHE A 238 20.32 17.82 -8.29
N GLY A 239 19.68 17.92 -9.46
CA GLY A 239 20.30 18.36 -10.72
C GLY A 239 19.44 18.06 -11.96
N LYS A 240 19.27 19.04 -12.85
CA LYS A 240 18.62 18.90 -14.18
C LYS A 240 19.70 18.57 -15.25
N PRO A 241 19.39 18.11 -16.50
CA PRO A 241 18.09 18.00 -17.23
C PRO A 241 17.70 16.54 -17.65
N VAL A 242 16.43 16.18 -17.97
CA VAL A 242 15.63 16.36 -19.24
C VAL A 242 16.33 15.73 -20.48
N THR A 243 15.76 14.78 -21.26
CA THR A 243 14.52 14.83 -22.11
C THR A 243 13.70 13.50 -22.14
N SER A 244 12.61 13.49 -22.94
CA SER A 244 11.58 12.44 -23.05
C SER A 244 11.48 11.72 -24.41
N THR A 245 11.25 10.41 -24.38
CA THR A 245 10.42 9.61 -25.31
C THR A 245 9.88 8.42 -24.48
N ALA A 246 8.59 8.07 -24.42
CA ALA A 246 7.56 7.85 -25.45
C ALA A 246 7.58 6.43 -26.07
N ASP A 247 7.21 5.40 -25.28
CA ASP A 247 6.99 4.01 -25.78
C ASP A 247 6.04 3.15 -24.88
N GLU A 248 5.18 3.79 -24.08
CA GLU A 248 4.44 3.15 -22.96
C GLU A 248 3.21 2.30 -23.37
N LYS A 249 3.07 1.86 -24.63
CA LYS A 249 1.80 1.29 -25.17
C LYS A 249 1.92 0.09 -26.11
N SER A 250 2.93 -0.78 -25.95
CA SER A 250 2.93 -2.07 -26.66
C SER A 250 2.09 -3.13 -25.91
N PRO A 251 1.28 -3.96 -26.61
CA PRO A 251 0.63 -5.13 -25.98
C PRO A 251 1.64 -6.12 -25.38
N ASP A 252 2.84 -6.16 -25.95
CA ASP A 252 3.97 -6.97 -25.52
C ASP A 252 4.44 -6.63 -24.09
N TYR A 253 4.36 -5.35 -23.69
CA TYR A 253 4.65 -4.91 -22.32
C TYR A 253 3.66 -5.49 -21.30
N ILE A 254 2.36 -5.49 -21.64
CA ILE A 254 1.29 -6.02 -20.78
C ILE A 254 1.40 -7.55 -20.67
N ALA A 255 1.64 -8.23 -21.80
CA ALA A 255 1.83 -9.69 -21.83
C ALA A 255 3.06 -10.17 -21.04
N ARG A 256 4.11 -9.33 -20.93
CA ARG A 256 5.29 -9.62 -20.11
C ARG A 256 5.00 -9.45 -18.61
N ARG A 257 4.31 -8.37 -18.18
CA ARG A 257 3.96 -8.16 -16.75
C ARG A 257 3.26 -9.36 -16.14
N LYS A 258 2.15 -9.84 -16.75
CA LYS A 258 1.33 -10.94 -16.22
C LYS A 258 2.09 -12.26 -15.99
N LYS A 259 3.24 -12.47 -16.65
CA LYS A 259 4.01 -13.72 -16.52
C LYS A 259 5.08 -13.70 -15.42
N VAL A 260 5.52 -12.52 -14.99
CA VAL A 260 6.67 -12.38 -14.06
C VAL A 260 6.24 -12.41 -12.59
N CYS A 261 5.11 -11.78 -12.23
CA CYS A 261 4.62 -11.80 -10.84
C CYS A 261 4.22 -13.20 -10.34
N ALA A 262 3.55 -14.02 -11.16
CA ALA A 262 3.04 -15.33 -10.71
C ALA A 262 4.13 -16.41 -10.52
N LEU A 263 5.23 -16.35 -11.28
CA LEU A 263 6.25 -17.40 -11.31
C LEU A 263 7.46 -17.15 -10.38
N SER A 264 7.63 -15.92 -9.90
CA SER A 264 8.80 -15.52 -9.10
C SER A 264 8.63 -15.78 -7.60
N LEU A 265 7.44 -15.51 -7.03
CA LEU A 265 7.26 -15.45 -5.58
C LEU A 265 7.48 -16.78 -4.84
N PHE A 266 7.20 -17.93 -5.46
CA PHE A 266 7.02 -19.22 -4.73
C PHE A 266 7.85 -20.38 -5.22
N ALA A 267 8.88 -20.15 -6.06
CA ALA A 267 9.71 -21.25 -6.56
C ALA A 267 10.33 -22.09 -5.42
N HIS A 268 10.70 -21.45 -4.30
CA HIS A 268 11.20 -22.12 -3.09
C HIS A 268 10.75 -21.41 -1.80
N VAL A 269 9.77 -21.99 -1.10
CA VAL A 269 9.51 -21.73 0.33
C VAL A 269 9.59 -23.06 1.11
N ASP A 270 10.70 -23.76 0.95
CA ASP A 270 11.15 -24.77 1.90
C ASP A 270 12.16 -24.12 2.85
N VAL A 271 11.83 -24.09 4.15
CA VAL A 271 12.61 -23.36 5.17
C VAL A 271 13.40 -24.34 6.05
N GLU A 272 14.03 -25.34 5.43
CA GLU A 272 15.11 -26.14 6.02
C GLU A 272 16.21 -26.41 4.98
N GLU A 273 17.46 -26.49 5.45
CA GLU A 273 18.71 -26.78 4.70
C GLU A 273 19.38 -25.65 3.89
N VAL A 274 19.99 -24.69 4.60
CA VAL A 274 21.37 -24.26 4.26
C VAL A 274 22.29 -24.57 5.44
N LYS A 275 22.80 -25.82 5.49
CA LYS A 275 23.86 -26.21 6.43
C LYS A 275 25.23 -26.00 5.80
N ALA A 276 26.03 -25.13 6.42
CA ALA A 276 27.49 -25.23 6.48
C ALA A 276 28.31 -25.30 5.17
N THR A 277 28.16 -24.31 4.28
CA THR A 277 29.25 -23.78 3.42
C THR A 277 28.98 -22.29 3.16
N ASP A 278 29.94 -21.36 3.17
CA ASP A 278 31.37 -21.44 3.48
C ASP A 278 31.77 -20.16 4.27
N MET A 279 32.53 -20.29 5.36
CA MET A 279 32.96 -19.17 6.20
C MET A 279 34.42 -18.78 5.92
N THR A 280 34.69 -18.18 4.76
CA THR A 280 35.96 -17.48 4.51
C THR A 280 35.76 -16.17 3.73
N ASN A 281 36.65 -15.20 3.98
CA ASN A 281 36.84 -13.96 3.20
C ASN A 281 35.75 -12.87 3.22
N LEU A 282 35.48 -12.29 4.39
CA LEU A 282 35.19 -10.83 4.51
C LEU A 282 35.91 -10.22 5.72
N ASP A 283 37.24 -10.30 5.73
CA ASP A 283 38.07 -9.53 6.66
C ASP A 283 38.17 -8.06 6.20
N GLY A 284 37.62 -7.15 7.00
CA GLY A 284 37.49 -5.71 6.69
C GLY A 284 36.20 -5.39 5.94
N VAL A 285 35.27 -4.59 6.48
CA VAL A 285 35.50 -3.39 7.30
C VAL A 285 34.71 -3.41 8.61
N SER A 286 35.41 -3.42 9.75
CA SER A 286 34.82 -3.06 11.04
C SER A 286 34.97 -1.55 11.29
N LYS A 287 33.86 -0.79 11.26
CA LYS A 287 33.82 0.61 11.75
C LYS A 287 32.40 1.11 12.05
N LYS A 288 32.07 1.03 13.34
CA LYS A 288 31.10 1.85 14.11
C LYS A 288 29.98 2.56 13.32
N ILE A 289 28.76 2.03 13.47
CA ILE A 289 27.53 2.82 13.34
C ILE A 289 27.51 3.88 14.47
N PRO A 290 27.31 5.18 14.20
CA PRO A 290 26.93 6.15 15.20
C PRO A 290 25.41 6.08 15.43
N MET A 291 24.95 5.86 16.66
CA MET A 291 23.55 6.13 16.99
C MET A 291 23.33 7.64 16.99
N CYS A 292 22.28 8.11 16.32
CA CYS A 292 21.84 9.49 16.44
C CYS A 292 20.91 9.59 17.66
N SER A 293 21.37 10.24 18.73
CA SER A 293 20.57 10.52 19.92
C SER A 293 19.55 11.63 19.67
N LEU A 294 18.37 11.51 20.27
CA LEU A 294 17.41 12.60 20.43
C LEU A 294 17.72 13.35 21.73
N GLU A 295 17.95 14.66 21.63
CA GLU A 295 17.94 15.72 22.65
C GLU A 295 18.37 16.99 21.87
N ASP A 296 17.52 17.96 21.52
CA ASP A 296 16.67 18.89 22.30
C ASP A 296 17.45 20.14 22.77
N ASP A 297 16.73 21.16 23.24
CA ASP A 297 17.20 22.49 23.71
C ASP A 297 17.82 23.48 22.69
N SER A 298 16.91 24.30 22.13
CA SER A 298 16.92 25.78 22.13
C SER A 298 18.16 26.61 21.77
N LEU A 299 17.97 27.54 20.80
CA LEU A 299 18.33 28.97 20.92
C LEU A 299 17.53 29.84 19.91
#